data_AF-A0A536A1F3-F1
#
_entry.id   AF-A0A536A1F3-F1
#
_cell.length_a   1.000
_cell.length_b   1.000
_cell.length_c   1.000
_cell.angle_alpha   90.00
_cell.angle_beta   90.00
_cell.angle_gamma   90.00
#
_symmetry.space_group_name_H-M   'P 1'
#
loop_
_entity.id
_entity.type
_entity.pdbx_description
1 polymer ?
#
loop_
_entity_poly.entity_id
_entity_poly.type
_entity_poly.pdbx_seq_one_letter_code
_entity_poly.pdbx_strand_id
1 'polypeptide(L)'
;MADGWRSTYLKMRDRGSFDFPIAAVAAAVRWDGAKVSEARIAITALGSRPQLVADAARPLVGTSLDDVTIALAAEAVHKAARPMDNTSGTISQRKRAALVFTERALRSLRPA
;
A
#
# COMPACT_ATOMS: atom_id res chain seq x y z
N MET A 1 -0.98 20.77 2.34
CA MET A 1 -1.30 19.36 2.67
C MET A 1 -1.68 19.31 4.14
N ALA A 2 -2.58 18.41 4.54
CA ALA A 2 -2.93 18.26 5.96
C ALA A 2 -1.66 18.08 6.81
N ASP A 3 -1.65 18.65 8.00
CA ASP A 3 -0.47 18.82 8.84
C ASP A 3 0.38 17.54 8.97
N GLY A 4 1.62 17.56 8.48
CA GLY A 4 2.57 16.43 8.48
C GLY A 4 2.26 15.22 7.57
N TRP A 5 1.14 15.21 6.84
CA TRP A 5 0.75 14.06 6.01
C TRP A 5 1.43 14.04 4.64
N ARG A 6 1.91 12.86 4.26
CA ARG A 6 2.31 12.51 2.89
C ARG A 6 1.55 11.28 2.43
N SER A 7 1.11 11.28 1.18
CA SER A 7 0.33 10.17 0.62
C SER A 7 0.66 9.91 -0.84
N THR A 8 0.42 8.67 -1.26
CA THR A 8 0.62 8.20 -2.63
C THR A 8 -0.41 7.13 -2.97
N TYR A 9 -0.65 6.94 -4.27
CA TYR A 9 -1.53 5.92 -4.78
C TYR A 9 -0.90 5.26 -6.01
N LEU A 10 -0.69 3.95 -5.95
CA LEU A 10 -0.15 3.16 -7.06
C LEU A 10 -1.23 2.25 -7.62
N LYS A 11 -1.44 2.33 -8.94
CA LYS A 11 -2.48 1.62 -9.67
C LYS A 11 -1.90 0.75 -10.78
N MET A 12 -2.10 -0.56 -10.67
CA MET A 12 -1.82 -1.52 -11.73
C MET A 12 -3.02 -1.57 -12.66
N ARG A 13 -2.76 -1.47 -13.96
CA ARG A 13 -3.74 -1.43 -15.05
C ARG A 13 -3.09 -1.96 -16.33
N ASP A 14 -3.88 -2.53 -17.24
CA ASP A 14 -3.35 -3.06 -18.50
C ASP A 14 -2.98 -1.93 -19.45
N ARG A 15 -3.75 -0.83 -19.42
CA ARG A 15 -3.54 0.32 -20.30
C ARG A 15 -2.97 1.51 -19.56
N GLY A 16 -2.06 2.24 -20.21
CA GLY A 16 -1.57 3.54 -19.77
C GLY A 16 -2.63 4.66 -19.75
N SER A 17 -3.88 4.37 -20.12
CA SER A 17 -5.01 5.28 -20.20
C SER A 17 -6.15 4.90 -19.23
N PHE A 18 -7.36 5.44 -19.44
CA PHE A 18 -8.52 5.15 -18.59
C PHE A 18 -8.80 3.65 -18.53
N ASP A 19 -8.71 3.08 -17.32
CA ASP A 19 -8.81 1.64 -17.11
C ASP A 19 -9.17 1.30 -15.66
N PHE A 20 -9.71 0.12 -15.40
CA PHE A 20 -9.97 -0.34 -14.03
C PHE A 20 -8.69 -0.86 -13.35
N PRO A 21 -8.55 -0.72 -12.02
CA PRO A 21 -7.41 -1.28 -11.30
C PRO A 21 -7.45 -2.81 -11.29
N ILE A 22 -6.32 -3.44 -11.62
CA ILE A 22 -6.07 -4.88 -11.41
C ILE A 22 -5.67 -5.14 -9.96
N ALA A 23 -4.84 -4.24 -9.43
CA ALA A 23 -4.44 -4.14 -8.03
C ALA A 23 -4.04 -2.69 -7.76
N ALA A 24 -4.35 -2.17 -6.58
CA ALA A 24 -3.90 -0.84 -6.19
C ALA A 24 -3.69 -0.72 -4.69
N VAL A 25 -2.76 0.18 -4.34
CA VAL A 25 -2.42 0.50 -2.94
C VAL A 25 -2.45 2.02 -2.78
N ALA A 26 -3.22 2.48 -1.80
CA ALA A 26 -3.12 3.83 -1.25
C ALA A 26 -2.33 3.76 0.05
N ALA A 27 -1.30 4.60 0.19
CA ALA A 27 -0.54 4.71 1.43
C ALA A 27 -0.50 6.18 1.87
N ALA A 28 -0.67 6.41 3.15
CA ALA A 28 -0.51 7.72 3.77
C ALA A 28 0.23 7.56 5.10
N VAL A 29 1.19 8.44 5.36
CA VAL A 29 1.94 8.51 6.62
C VAL A 29 1.91 9.95 7.12
N ARG A 30 1.77 10.13 8.43
CA ARG A 30 1.97 11.41 9.10
C ARG A 30 3.33 11.40 9.75
N TRP A 31 4.16 12.37 9.41
CA TRP A 31 5.46 12.57 10.01
C TRP A 31 5.33 13.46 11.26
N ASP A 32 6.10 13.12 12.28
CA ASP A 32 6.41 13.94 13.45
C ASP A 32 7.94 13.97 13.57
N GLY A 33 8.54 15.05 13.07
CA GLY A 33 9.98 15.14 12.83
C GLY A 33 10.47 14.02 11.91
N ALA A 34 11.36 13.17 12.43
CA ALA A 34 11.97 12.06 11.69
C ALA A 34 11.22 10.73 11.82
N LYS A 35 10.09 10.69 12.55
CA LYS A 35 9.34 9.46 12.83
C LYS A 35 7.91 9.54 12.31
N VAL A 36 7.35 8.40 11.95
CA VAL A 36 5.94 8.28 11.58
C VAL A 36 5.09 8.26 12.84
N SER A 37 4.18 9.22 12.99
CA SER A 37 3.21 9.27 14.09
C SER A 37 1.91 8.53 13.78
N GLU A 38 1.51 8.46 12.50
CA GLU A 38 0.35 7.70 12.03
C GLU A 38 0.61 7.13 10.63
N ALA A 39 0.05 5.95 10.33
CA ALA A 39 0.09 5.35 8.99
C ALA A 39 -1.28 4.76 8.61
N ARG A 40 -1.61 4.83 7.32
CA ARG A 40 -2.83 4.27 6.74
C ARG A 40 -2.49 3.62 5.40
N ILE A 41 -2.79 2.33 5.26
CA ILE A 41 -2.59 1.60 4.01
C ILE A 41 -3.92 0.96 3.62
N ALA A 42 -4.41 1.28 2.44
CA ALA A 42 -5.62 0.71 1.88
C ALA A 42 -5.33 0.00 0.56
N ILE A 43 -5.97 -1.14 0.36
CA ILE A 43 -5.92 -1.90 -0.89
C ILE A 43 -7.24 -1.80 -1.63
N THR A 44 -7.15 -1.77 -2.97
CA THR A 44 -8.30 -1.76 -3.87
C THR A 44 -8.12 -2.79 -4.97
N ALA A 45 -9.23 -3.23 -5.56
CA ALA A 45 -9.27 -4.35 -6.52
C ALA A 45 -8.63 -5.65 -5.98
N LEU A 46 -8.62 -5.86 -4.66
CA LEU A 46 -8.00 -7.01 -4.01
C LEU A 46 -8.97 -7.67 -3.01
N GLY A 47 -10.27 -7.48 -3.22
CA GLY A 47 -11.37 -7.98 -2.40
C GLY A 47 -12.70 -7.43 -2.91
N SER A 48 -13.80 -7.68 -2.19
CA SER A 48 -15.15 -7.22 -2.56
C SER A 48 -15.35 -5.70 -2.41
N ARG A 49 -14.46 -5.04 -1.67
CA ARG A 49 -14.46 -3.59 -1.42
C ARG A 49 -13.06 -3.08 -1.14
N PRO A 50 -12.81 -1.76 -1.25
CA PRO A 50 -11.64 -1.15 -0.66
C PRO A 50 -11.50 -1.55 0.82
N GLN A 51 -10.29 -1.90 1.23
CA GLN A 51 -10.01 -2.35 2.58
C GLN A 51 -8.82 -1.59 3.14
N LEU A 52 -9.03 -0.95 4.30
CA LEU A 52 -7.94 -0.47 5.14
C LEU A 52 -7.29 -1.67 5.84
N VAL A 53 -5.97 -1.81 5.71
CA VAL A 53 -5.20 -2.91 6.28
C VAL A 53 -4.52 -2.42 7.56
N ALA A 54 -5.25 -2.49 8.68
CA ALA A 54 -4.78 -1.99 9.97
C ALA A 54 -3.45 -2.62 10.41
N ASP A 55 -3.24 -3.92 10.14
CA ASP A 55 -2.01 -4.63 10.48
C ASP A 55 -0.78 -4.10 9.72
N ALA A 56 -0.97 -3.52 8.53
CA ALA A 56 0.12 -2.93 7.76
C ALA A 56 0.61 -1.60 8.34
N ALA A 57 -0.23 -0.88 9.09
CA ALA A 57 0.14 0.39 9.70
C ALA A 57 1.00 0.22 10.96
N ARG A 58 0.74 -0.84 11.74
CA ARG A 58 1.40 -1.09 13.03
C ARG A 58 2.94 -1.07 13.00
N PRO A 59 3.63 -1.76 12.07
CA PRO A 59 5.09 -1.78 12.06
C PRO A 59 5.71 -0.44 11.70
N LEU A 60 4.95 0.50 11.13
CA LEU A 60 5.48 1.77 10.62
C LEU A 60 5.47 2.87 11.68
N VAL A 61 4.53 2.82 12.64
CA VAL A 61 4.41 3.87 13.66
C VAL A 61 5.62 3.85 14.59
N GLY A 62 6.20 5.02 14.83
CA GLY A 62 7.40 5.21 15.63
C GLY A 62 8.72 5.02 14.88
N THR A 63 8.67 4.66 13.59
CA THR A 63 9.87 4.39 12.77
C THR A 63 10.10 5.47 11.72
N SER A 64 11.24 5.41 11.04
CA SER A 64 11.60 6.30 9.93
C SER A 64 11.28 5.71 8.55
N LEU A 65 10.32 4.79 8.47
CA LEU A 65 10.05 3.97 7.27
C LEU A 65 11.29 3.22 6.77
N ASP A 66 11.97 2.51 7.68
CA ASP A 66 13.07 1.62 7.33
C ASP A 66 12.61 0.43 6.48
N ASP A 67 13.54 -0.24 5.80
CA ASP A 67 13.19 -1.31 4.86
C ASP A 67 12.58 -2.54 5.55
N VAL A 68 12.91 -2.80 6.82
CA VAL A 68 12.35 -3.93 7.59
C VAL A 68 10.88 -3.68 7.89
N THR A 69 10.53 -2.50 8.38
CA THR A 69 9.14 -2.15 8.70
C THR A 69 8.27 -2.04 7.45
N ILE A 70 8.84 -1.56 6.34
CA ILE A 70 8.18 -1.58 5.02
C ILE A 70 7.89 -3.01 4.59
N ALA A 71 8.84 -3.94 4.72
CA ALA A 71 8.64 -5.34 4.35
C ALA A 71 7.54 -6.00 5.21
N LEU A 72 7.51 -5.73 6.52
CA LEU A 72 6.46 -6.20 7.42
C LEU A 72 5.07 -5.66 7.04
N ALA A 73 4.98 -4.38 6.68
CA ALA A 73 3.74 -3.78 6.21
C ALA A 73 3.26 -4.39 4.88
N ALA A 74 4.19 -4.61 3.94
CA ALA A 74 3.90 -5.23 2.66
C ALA A 74 3.43 -6.69 2.80
N GLU A 75 4.00 -7.44 3.74
CA GLU A 75 3.56 -8.79 4.06
C GLU A 75 2.15 -8.81 4.67
N ALA A 76 1.83 -7.86 5.55
CA ALA A 76 0.47 -7.72 6.08
C ALA A 76 -0.56 -7.42 4.96
N VAL A 77 -0.20 -6.58 3.98
CA VAL A 77 -1.02 -6.34 2.79
C VAL A 77 -1.17 -7.60 1.94
N HIS A 78 -0.09 -8.34 1.72
CA HIS A 78 -0.12 -9.60 0.97
C HIS A 78 -1.08 -10.61 1.61
N LYS A 79 -1.02 -10.72 2.95
CA LYS A 79 -1.92 -11.56 3.75
C LYS A 79 -3.35 -11.06 3.76
N ALA A 80 -3.62 -9.77 3.61
CA ALA A 80 -4.97 -9.21 3.57
C ALA A 80 -5.63 -9.35 2.18
N ALA A 81 -4.87 -9.37 1.10
CA ALA A 81 -5.39 -9.44 -0.26
C ALA A 81 -6.16 -10.76 -0.52
N ARG A 82 -7.42 -10.63 -0.97
CA ARG A 82 -8.34 -11.71 -1.35
C ARG A 82 -8.95 -11.45 -2.75
N PRO A 83 -8.11 -11.37 -3.81
CA PRO A 83 -8.62 -11.15 -5.16
C PRO A 83 -9.42 -12.35 -5.66
N MET A 84 -10.47 -12.09 -6.44
CA MET A 84 -11.20 -13.10 -7.21
C MET A 84 -10.57 -13.26 -8.59
N ASP A 85 -10.73 -14.42 -9.22
CA ASP A 85 -10.27 -14.65 -10.60
C ASP A 85 -11.27 -14.08 -11.62
N ASN A 86 -11.23 -12.76 -11.81
CA ASN A 86 -12.24 -12.02 -12.58
C ASN A 86 -11.68 -10.89 -13.46
N THR A 87 -10.36 -10.75 -13.51
CA THR A 87 -9.66 -9.70 -14.28
C THR A 87 -8.25 -10.19 -14.59
N SER A 88 -7.51 -9.40 -15.37
CA SER A 88 -6.15 -9.72 -15.80
C SER A 88 -5.23 -10.07 -14.63
N GLY A 89 -4.38 -11.08 -14.84
CA GLY A 89 -3.43 -11.58 -13.87
C GLY A 89 -4.03 -12.57 -12.87
N THR A 90 -3.26 -13.60 -12.55
CA THR A 90 -3.68 -14.63 -11.59
C THR A 90 -3.84 -14.07 -10.18
N ILE A 91 -4.57 -14.79 -9.33
CA ILE A 91 -4.71 -14.48 -7.89
C ILE A 91 -3.33 -14.28 -7.25
N SER A 92 -2.35 -15.15 -7.53
CA SER A 92 -1.00 -15.06 -6.97
C SER A 92 -0.24 -13.84 -7.47
N GLN A 93 -0.32 -13.53 -8.77
CA GLN A 93 0.29 -12.34 -9.36
C GLN A 93 -0.26 -11.06 -8.74
N ARG A 94 -1.59 -10.98 -8.55
CA ARG A 94 -2.24 -9.80 -7.95
C ARG A 94 -1.91 -9.64 -6.47
N LYS A 95 -1.87 -10.72 -5.70
CA LYS A 95 -1.39 -10.67 -4.30
C LYS A 95 0.07 -10.22 -4.23
N ARG A 96 0.92 -10.67 -5.17
CA ARG A 96 2.33 -10.25 -5.24
C ARG A 96 2.46 -8.78 -5.66
N ALA A 97 1.63 -8.31 -6.58
CA ALA A 97 1.59 -6.90 -6.98
C ALA A 97 1.24 -6.01 -5.79
N ALA A 98 0.28 -6.40 -4.95
CA ALA A 98 -0.07 -5.67 -3.73
C ALA A 98 1.12 -5.51 -2.76
N LEU A 99 1.90 -6.58 -2.57
CA LEU A 99 3.12 -6.56 -1.77
C LEU A 99 4.12 -5.54 -2.34
N VAL A 100 4.50 -5.70 -3.61
CA VAL A 100 5.49 -4.84 -4.28
C VAL A 100 5.03 -3.37 -4.33
N PHE A 101 3.75 -3.14 -4.56
CA PHE A 101 3.19 -1.78 -4.59
C PHE A 101 3.19 -1.14 -3.22
N THR A 102 2.94 -1.91 -2.15
CA THR A 102 3.04 -1.40 -0.78
C THR A 102 4.47 -0.95 -0.48
N GLU A 103 5.47 -1.76 -0.85
CA GLU A 103 6.87 -1.36 -0.66
C GLU A 103 7.24 -0.09 -1.44
N ARG A 104 6.88 -0.04 -2.74
CA ARG A 104 7.15 1.12 -3.59
C ARG A 104 6.45 2.37 -3.10
N ALA A 105 5.18 2.23 -2.69
CA ALA A 105 4.40 3.33 -2.13
C ALA A 105 5.07 3.87 -0.86
N LEU A 106 5.39 3.01 0.12
CA LEU A 106 6.01 3.46 1.37
C LEU A 106 7.40 4.06 1.15
N ARG A 107 8.24 3.48 0.28
CA ARG A 107 9.54 4.07 -0.06
C ARG A 107 9.41 5.47 -0.67
N SER A 108 8.39 5.71 -1.50
CA SER A 108 8.13 7.04 -2.08
C SER A 108 7.68 8.10 -1.08
N LEU A 109 7.27 7.70 0.13
CA LEU A 109 6.82 8.61 1.20
C LEU A 109 7.94 9.05 2.15
N ARG A 110 9.16 8.51 1.98
CA ARG A 110 10.35 8.95 2.74
C ARG A 110 10.65 10.43 2.47
N PRO A 111 11.05 11.22 3.49
CA PRO A 111 11.51 12.60 3.29
C PRO A 111 12.63 12.64 2.26
N ALA A 112 12.68 13.74 1.49
CA ALA A 112 13.75 13.99 0.53
C ALA A 112 15.08 14.21 1.27
#